data_AF-A0A0Q8SW45-F1
#
_entry.id   AF-A0A0Q8SW45-F1
#
_cell.length_a   1.000
_cell.length_b   1.000
_cell.length_c   1.000
_cell.angle_alpha   90.00
_cell.angle_beta   90.00
_cell.angle_gamma   90.00
#
_symmetry.space_group_name_H-M   'P 1'
#
loop_
_entity.id
_entity.type
_entity.pdbx_description
1 polymer ?
#
loop_
_entity_poly.entity_id
_entity_poly.type
_entity_poly.pdbx_seq_one_letter_code
_entity_poly.pdbx_strand_id
1 'polypeptide(L)'
;MFTFGRAHEVQHAVRFVGSPEKAVLLVAVIEAVHDLLEGHDSEVVVLGCLRTALVEGQSGTWESAGGWLRKLGTDYPATQALWTELAAHRSATVRFRVACHVEDLAEPQRSEISRLLLQDPSKRVRERLEGKTP
;
A
#
# COMPACT_ATOMS: atom_id res chain seq x y z
N MET A 1 -9.49 3.81 11.00
CA MET A 1 -10.95 3.61 11.07
C MET A 1 -11.45 3.25 9.68
N PHE A 2 -12.03 2.05 9.51
CA PHE A 2 -12.73 1.62 8.31
C PHE A 2 -14.17 2.13 8.43
N THR A 3 -14.46 3.27 7.81
CA THR A 3 -15.63 4.10 8.15
C THR A 3 -16.88 3.79 7.35
N PHE A 4 -16.74 3.14 6.19
CA PHE A 4 -17.84 2.92 5.26
C PHE A 4 -17.97 1.43 4.94
N GLY A 5 -19.19 0.96 4.69
CA GLY A 5 -19.43 -0.44 4.35
C GLY A 5 -18.81 -0.85 3.02
N ARG A 6 -18.50 -2.15 2.87
CA ARG A 6 -17.92 -2.82 1.68
C ARG A 6 -18.38 -2.23 0.34
N ALA A 7 -19.69 -2.22 0.11
CA ALA A 7 -20.26 -1.75 -1.16
C ALA A 7 -19.94 -0.27 -1.47
N HIS A 8 -19.89 0.59 -0.44
CA HIS A 8 -19.57 2.00 -0.62
C HIS A 8 -18.09 2.19 -0.99
N GLU A 9 -17.19 1.44 -0.34
CA GLU A 9 -15.76 1.53 -0.63
C GLU A 9 -15.40 0.99 -2.01
N VAL A 10 -16.04 -0.10 -2.43
CA VAL A 10 -15.91 -0.64 -3.80
C VAL A 10 -16.43 0.38 -4.83
N GLN A 11 -17.61 0.95 -4.62
CA GLN A 11 -18.15 1.96 -5.53
C GLN A 11 -17.25 3.20 -5.62
N HIS A 12 -16.71 3.64 -4.48
CA HIS A 12 -15.76 4.75 -4.44
C HIS A 12 -14.47 4.40 -5.20
N ALA A 13 -13.90 3.21 -5.02
CA ALA A 13 -12.70 2.75 -5.72
C ALA A 13 -12.89 2.74 -7.24
N VAL A 14 -14.00 2.20 -7.73
CA VAL A 14 -14.32 2.17 -9.16
C VAL A 14 -14.43 3.58 -9.74
N ARG A 15 -15.12 4.49 -9.03
CA ARG A 15 -15.23 5.90 -9.45
C ARG A 15 -13.89 6.62 -9.45
N PHE A 16 -13.06 6.36 -8.44
CA PHE A 16 -11.76 7.00 -8.26
C PHE A 16 -10.76 6.57 -9.35
N VAL A 17 -10.69 5.28 -9.65
CA VAL A 17 -9.78 4.74 -10.68
C VAL A 17 -10.34 4.99 -12.10
N GLY A 18 -11.64 5.22 -12.22
CA GLY A 18 -12.31 5.68 -13.44
C GLY A 18 -12.89 4.56 -14.31
N SER A 19 -12.64 3.28 -14.02
CA SER A 19 -13.40 2.16 -14.58
C SER A 19 -13.30 0.90 -13.71
N PRO A 20 -14.29 -0.01 -13.78
CA PRO A 20 -14.26 -1.29 -13.06
C PRO A 20 -13.04 -2.15 -13.42
N GLU A 21 -12.67 -2.20 -14.70
CA GLU A 21 -11.58 -3.02 -15.22
C GLU A 21 -10.23 -2.56 -14.69
N LYS A 22 -10.05 -1.24 -14.56
CA LYS A 22 -8.85 -0.65 -13.95
C LYS A 22 -8.83 -0.80 -12.44
N ALA A 23 -10.00 -0.84 -11.81
CA ALA A 23 -10.15 -0.94 -10.38
C ALA A 23 -10.01 -2.37 -9.84
N VAL A 24 -9.93 -3.41 -10.69
CA VAL A 24 -9.94 -4.83 -10.28
C VAL A 24 -9.00 -5.13 -9.11
N LEU A 25 -7.76 -4.67 -9.17
CA LEU A 25 -6.78 -4.89 -8.10
C LEU A 25 -7.14 -4.16 -6.80
N LEU A 26 -7.68 -2.94 -6.90
CA LEU A 26 -8.11 -2.17 -5.72
C LEU A 26 -9.38 -2.76 -5.10
N VAL A 27 -10.32 -3.22 -5.91
CA VAL A 27 -11.52 -3.92 -5.46
C VAL A 27 -11.13 -5.20 -4.74
N ALA A 28 -10.20 -5.99 -5.29
CA ALA A 28 -9.70 -7.20 -4.65
C ALA A 28 -9.07 -6.92 -3.27
N VAL A 29 -8.32 -5.81 -3.13
CA VAL A 29 -7.80 -5.37 -1.82
C VAL A 29 -8.94 -5.05 -0.85
N ILE A 30 -9.95 -4.30 -1.29
CA ILE A 30 -11.07 -3.90 -0.43
C ILE A 30 -11.86 -5.13 0.02
N GLU A 31 -12.23 -6.01 -0.91
CA GLU A 31 -12.95 -7.24 -0.60
C GLU A 31 -12.18 -8.10 0.41
N ALA A 32 -10.89 -8.36 0.15
CA ALA A 32 -10.06 -9.15 1.06
C ALA A 32 -9.96 -8.53 2.46
N VAL A 33 -9.86 -7.20 2.57
CA VAL A 33 -9.84 -6.52 3.88
C VAL A 33 -11.17 -6.69 4.61
N HIS A 34 -12.31 -6.55 3.94
CA HIS A 34 -13.61 -6.81 4.57
C HIS A 34 -13.77 -8.27 4.97
N ASP A 35 -13.35 -9.21 4.13
CA ASP A 35 -13.40 -10.64 4.45
C ASP A 35 -12.51 -10.99 5.66
N LEU A 36 -11.34 -10.35 5.80
CA LEU A 36 -10.52 -10.48 7.01
C LEU A 36 -11.23 -9.90 8.25
N LEU A 37 -11.81 -8.70 8.15
CA LEU A 37 -12.50 -8.03 9.26
C LEU A 37 -13.76 -8.78 9.70
N GLU A 38 -14.44 -9.47 8.78
CA GLU A 38 -15.61 -10.30 9.03
C GLU A 38 -15.23 -11.74 9.49
N GLY A 39 -13.95 -12.09 9.47
CA GLY A 39 -13.44 -13.41 9.88
C GLY A 39 -13.63 -14.52 8.83
N HIS A 40 -13.89 -14.16 7.57
CA HIS A 40 -14.04 -15.09 6.46
C HIS A 40 -12.71 -15.48 5.82
N ASP A 41 -11.68 -14.64 5.92
CA ASP A 41 -10.38 -14.87 5.30
C ASP A 41 -9.19 -14.62 6.24
N SER A 42 -8.00 -14.97 5.75
CA SER A 42 -6.76 -14.83 6.50
C SER A 42 -5.94 -13.59 6.12
N GLU A 43 -5.12 -13.12 7.04
CA GLU A 43 -4.16 -12.02 6.81
C GLU A 43 -3.27 -12.27 5.58
N VAL A 44 -2.93 -13.54 5.32
CA VAL A 44 -2.10 -13.94 4.16
C VAL A 44 -2.75 -13.55 2.83
N VAL A 45 -4.07 -13.71 2.70
CA VAL A 45 -4.82 -13.36 1.48
C VAL A 45 -4.78 -11.85 1.27
N VAL A 46 -5.05 -11.08 2.31
CA VAL A 46 -5.00 -9.61 2.27
C VAL A 46 -3.62 -9.10 1.89
N LEU A 47 -2.56 -9.63 2.51
CA LEU A 47 -1.18 -9.26 2.18
C LEU A 47 -0.81 -9.63 0.74
N GLY A 48 -1.34 -10.74 0.21
CA GLY A 48 -1.20 -11.12 -1.18
C GLY A 48 -1.84 -10.10 -2.13
N CYS A 49 -3.10 -9.73 -1.88
CA CYS A 49 -3.80 -8.72 -2.68
C CYS A 49 -3.09 -7.35 -2.63
N LEU A 50 -2.65 -6.93 -1.44
CA LEU A 50 -1.92 -5.67 -1.25
C LEU A 50 -0.58 -5.67 -1.99
N ARG A 51 0.16 -6.77 -1.93
CA ARG A 51 1.42 -6.93 -2.67
C ARG A 51 1.19 -6.78 -4.16
N THR A 52 0.22 -7.48 -4.72
CA THR A 52 -0.11 -7.39 -6.15
C THR A 52 -0.52 -5.98 -6.53
N ALA A 53 -1.40 -5.32 -5.75
CA ALA A 53 -1.83 -3.95 -6.02
C ALA A 53 -0.68 -2.93 -5.94
N LEU A 54 0.25 -3.08 -5.00
CA LEU A 54 1.41 -2.19 -4.85
C LEU A 54 2.51 -2.44 -5.89
N VAL A 55 2.61 -3.64 -6.44
CA VAL A 55 3.60 -3.98 -7.48
C VAL A 55 3.07 -3.71 -8.88
N GLU A 56 1.85 -4.14 -9.18
CA GLU A 56 1.27 -4.14 -10.53
C GLU A 56 0.25 -3.02 -10.75
N GLY A 57 -0.31 -2.46 -9.67
CA GLY A 57 -1.33 -1.42 -9.75
C GLY A 57 -0.86 -0.17 -10.49
N GLN A 58 -1.77 0.43 -11.25
CA GLN A 58 -1.57 1.72 -11.90
C GLN A 58 -1.88 2.88 -10.95
N SER A 59 -1.75 4.11 -11.45
CA SER A 59 -2.14 5.32 -10.72
C SER A 59 -3.57 5.22 -10.20
N GLY A 60 -3.78 5.64 -8.96
CA GLY A 60 -4.99 5.48 -8.17
C GLY A 60 -5.05 4.15 -7.41
N THR A 61 -4.59 3.05 -8.01
CA THR A 61 -4.62 1.72 -7.37
C THR A 61 -3.56 1.57 -6.30
N TRP A 62 -2.29 1.84 -6.62
CA TRP A 62 -1.20 1.58 -5.68
C TRP A 62 -1.21 2.59 -4.52
N GLU A 63 -1.60 3.83 -4.78
CA GLU A 63 -1.74 4.88 -3.76
C GLU A 63 -2.80 4.49 -2.73
N SER A 64 -3.95 4.01 -3.23
CA SER A 64 -5.03 3.56 -2.35
C SER A 64 -4.65 2.29 -1.60
N ALA A 65 -4.01 1.32 -2.27
CA ALA A 65 -3.50 0.10 -1.64
C ALA A 65 -2.48 0.39 -0.53
N GLY A 66 -1.56 1.34 -0.72
CA GLY A 66 -0.64 1.77 0.34
C GLY A 66 -1.38 2.39 1.54
N GLY A 67 -2.45 3.15 1.27
CA GLY A 67 -3.36 3.63 2.31
C GLY A 67 -4.03 2.51 3.11
N TRP A 68 -4.45 1.43 2.45
CA TRP A 68 -5.02 0.23 3.08
C TRP A 68 -3.99 -0.51 3.93
N LEU A 69 -2.80 -0.78 3.38
CA LEU A 69 -1.71 -1.44 4.09
C LEU A 69 -1.32 -0.67 5.36
N ARG A 70 -1.24 0.66 5.28
CA ARG A 70 -1.00 1.51 6.45
C ARG A 70 -2.09 1.37 7.51
N LYS A 71 -3.37 1.42 7.12
CA LYS A 71 -4.50 1.31 8.05
C LYS A 71 -4.48 -0.02 8.82
N LEU A 72 -4.10 -1.11 8.15
CA LEU A 72 -3.97 -2.44 8.77
C LEU A 72 -2.79 -2.53 9.73
N GLY A 73 -1.74 -1.72 9.53
CA GLY A 73 -0.50 -1.82 10.32
C GLY A 73 -0.64 -1.58 11.82
N THR A 74 -1.73 -0.97 12.26
CA THR A 74 -2.04 -0.84 13.69
C THR A 74 -2.41 -2.19 14.32
N ASP A 75 -3.16 -3.01 13.59
CA ASP A 75 -3.81 -4.21 14.13
C ASP A 75 -3.11 -5.51 13.67
N TYR A 76 -2.34 -5.44 12.58
CA TYR A 76 -1.77 -6.60 11.88
C TYR A 76 -0.26 -6.43 11.68
N PRO A 77 0.59 -6.97 12.57
CA PRO A 77 2.04 -6.78 12.50
C PRO A 77 2.72 -7.31 11.23
N ALA A 78 2.16 -8.31 10.54
CA ALA A 78 2.82 -8.87 9.34
C ALA A 78 2.76 -7.91 8.14
N THR A 79 1.91 -6.88 8.19
CA THR A 79 1.98 -5.72 7.29
C THR A 79 3.34 -5.02 7.34
N GLN A 80 4.04 -5.09 8.48
CA GLN A 80 5.34 -4.46 8.61
C GLN A 80 6.39 -5.14 7.74
N ALA A 81 6.35 -6.48 7.69
CA ALA A 81 7.21 -7.27 6.83
C ALA A 81 6.98 -6.96 5.35
N LEU A 82 5.72 -6.73 4.95
CA LEU A 82 5.40 -6.36 3.57
C LEU A 82 6.00 -5.01 3.18
N TRP A 83 5.94 -4.00 4.06
CA TRP A 83 6.59 -2.72 3.79
C TRP A 83 8.10 -2.86 3.57
N THR A 84 8.77 -3.63 4.43
CA THR A 84 10.22 -3.88 4.30
C THR A 84 10.54 -4.65 3.01
N GLU A 85 9.74 -5.66 2.66
CA GLU A 85 9.87 -6.41 1.39
C GLU A 85 9.77 -5.46 0.18
N LEU A 86 8.75 -4.60 0.16
CA LEU A 86 8.52 -3.65 -0.94
C LEU A 86 9.62 -2.57 -1.00
N ALA A 87 10.13 -2.13 0.15
CA ALA A 87 11.24 -1.18 0.21
C ALA A 87 12.56 -1.76 -0.32
N ALA A 88 12.76 -3.08 -0.21
CA ALA A 88 13.90 -3.79 -0.77
C ALA A 88 13.65 -4.34 -2.19
N HIS A 89 12.48 -4.08 -2.77
CA HIS A 89 12.07 -4.69 -4.04
C HIS A 89 12.99 -4.29 -5.20
N ARG A 90 13.23 -5.19 -6.16
CA ARG A 90 14.15 -4.96 -7.30
C ARG A 90 13.78 -3.74 -8.17
N SER A 91 12.49 -3.44 -8.29
CA SER A 91 11.98 -2.33 -9.10
C SER A 91 12.02 -1.01 -8.33
N ALA A 92 12.74 -0.03 -8.86
CA ALA A 92 12.78 1.33 -8.32
C ALA A 92 11.40 2.00 -8.29
N THR A 93 10.49 1.61 -9.19
CA THR A 93 9.09 2.10 -9.17
C THR A 93 8.38 1.63 -7.91
N VAL A 94 8.54 0.38 -7.50
CA VAL A 94 7.91 -0.15 -6.28
C VAL A 94 8.52 0.52 -5.05
N ARG A 95 9.85 0.66 -4.99
CA ARG A 95 10.51 1.36 -3.87
C ARG A 95 10.09 2.83 -3.78
N PHE A 96 9.88 3.50 -4.91
CA PHE A 96 9.32 4.86 -4.96
C PHE A 96 7.90 4.91 -4.39
N ARG A 97 7.05 3.91 -4.69
CA ARG A 97 5.69 3.83 -4.11
C ARG A 97 5.75 3.72 -2.58
N VAL A 98 6.69 2.93 -2.05
CA VAL A 98 6.92 2.88 -0.60
C VAL A 98 7.38 4.24 -0.05
N ALA A 99 8.32 4.91 -0.74
CA ALA A 99 8.76 6.25 -0.35
C ALA A 99 7.60 7.26 -0.26
N CYS A 100 6.59 7.15 -1.13
CA CYS A 100 5.41 8.00 -1.09
C CYS A 100 4.51 7.80 0.14
N HIS A 101 4.62 6.67 0.84
CA HIS A 101 3.81 6.36 2.03
C HIS A 101 4.61 6.41 3.34
N VAL A 102 5.94 6.57 3.29
CA VAL A 102 6.80 6.40 4.47
C VAL A 102 6.46 7.40 5.58
N GLU A 103 6.12 8.64 5.23
CA GLU A 103 5.84 9.72 6.18
C GLU A 103 4.66 9.38 7.11
N ASP A 104 3.70 8.60 6.59
CA ASP A 104 2.50 8.19 7.30
C ASP A 104 2.67 6.92 8.14
N LEU A 105 3.84 6.28 8.11
CA LEU A 105 4.13 5.09 8.92
C LEU A 105 4.46 5.48 10.37
N ALA A 106 4.15 4.56 11.30
CA ALA A 106 4.50 4.72 12.70
C ALA A 106 5.98 4.43 12.95
N GLU A 107 6.54 5.00 14.02
CA GLU A 107 7.86 4.59 14.53
C GLU A 107 7.75 3.23 15.24
N PRO A 108 8.81 2.38 15.19
CA PRO A 108 10.13 2.62 14.60
C PRO A 108 10.23 2.33 13.08
N GLN A 109 9.17 1.78 12.49
CA GLN A 109 9.17 1.32 11.11
C GLN A 109 9.50 2.44 10.11
N ARG A 110 8.92 3.63 10.31
CA ARG A 110 9.22 4.80 9.47
C ARG A 110 10.71 5.09 9.40
N SER A 111 11.40 5.15 10.55
CA SER A 111 12.84 5.39 10.59
C SER A 111 13.64 4.31 9.87
N GLU A 112 13.27 3.05 10.05
CA GLU A 112 13.96 1.92 9.41
C GLU A 112 13.87 1.98 7.88
N ILE A 113 12.65 2.14 7.35
CA ILE A 113 12.41 2.20 5.90
C ILE A 113 13.02 3.48 5.32
N SER A 114 12.92 4.61 6.02
CA SER A 114 13.52 5.86 5.56
C SER A 114 15.03 5.73 5.42
N ARG A 115 15.70 5.10 6.39
CA ARG A 115 17.15 4.83 6.32
C ARG A 115 17.51 3.96 5.12
N LEU A 116 16.72 2.92 4.85
CA LEU A 116 16.92 2.04 3.68
C LEU A 116 16.77 2.82 2.37
N LEU A 117 15.70 3.59 2.22
CA LEU A 117 15.38 4.29 0.98
C LEU A 117 16.23 5.54 0.73
N LEU A 118 16.79 6.17 1.78
CA LEU A 118 17.79 7.25 1.62
C LEU A 118 19.09 6.74 0.97
N GLN A 119 19.37 5.45 1.08
CA GLN A 119 20.52 4.78 0.45
C GLN A 119 20.16 4.12 -0.89
N ASP A 120 18.93 4.28 -1.36
CA ASP A 120 18.45 3.66 -2.61
C ASP A 120 19.34 4.06 -3.80
N PRO A 121 19.67 3.19 -4.76
CA PRO A 121 20.42 3.57 -5.95
C PRO A 121 19.69 4.59 -6.85
N SER A 122 18.34 4.60 -6.83
CA SER A 122 17.53 5.52 -7.61
C SER A 122 17.49 6.91 -6.98
N LYS A 123 17.97 7.92 -7.72
CA LYS A 123 17.91 9.33 -7.30
C LYS A 123 16.48 9.77 -6.98
N ARG A 124 15.51 9.35 -7.80
CA ARG A 124 14.10 9.68 -7.62
C ARG A 124 13.53 9.17 -6.29
N VAL A 125 13.97 8.00 -5.82
CA VAL A 125 13.53 7.46 -4.53
C VAL A 125 14.09 8.30 -3.39
N ARG A 126 15.39 8.63 -3.44
CA ARG A 126 16.04 9.48 -2.44
C ARG A 126 15.42 10.88 -2.38
N GLU A 127 15.22 11.51 -3.55
CA GLU A 127 14.62 12.85 -3.64
C GLU A 127 13.19 12.91 -3.10
N ARG A 128 12.42 11.81 -3.17
CA ARG A 128 11.07 11.77 -2.59
C ARG A 128 11.10 11.91 -1.07
N LEU A 129 12.08 11.29 -0.41
CA LEU A 129 12.27 11.36 1.04
C LEU A 129 12.86 12.69 1.50
N GLU A 130 13.71 13.30 0.67
CA GLU A 130 14.30 14.61 0.96
C GLU A 130 13.32 15.78 0.77
N GLY A 131 12.07 15.50 0.38
CA GLY A 131 11.06 16.53 0.09
C GLY A 131 11.33 17.33 -1.18
N LYS A 132 12.14 16.78 -2.12
CA LYS A 132 12.60 17.47 -3.34
C LYS A 132 11.84 17.06 -4.59
N THR A 133 10.92 16.11 -4.48
CA THR A 133 10.07 15.68 -5.59
C THR A 133 8.73 16.41 -5.49
N PRO A 134 8.25 17.08 -6.56
CA PRO A 134 6.96 17.77 -6.57
C PRO A 134 5.77 16.80 -6.43
#